data_AF-A0ABD2IX49-F1
#
_entry.id   AF-A0ABD2IX49-F1
#
_cell.length_a   1.000
_cell.length_b   1.000
_cell.length_c   1.000
_cell.angle_alpha   90.00
_cell.angle_beta   90.00
_cell.angle_gamma   90.00
#
_symmetry.space_group_name_H-M   'P 1'
#
loop_
_entity.id
_entity.type
_entity.pdbx_description
1 polymer ?
#
loop_
_entity_poly.entity_id
_entity_poly.type
_entity_poly.pdbx_seq_one_letter_code
_entity_poly.pdbx_strand_id
1 'polypeptide(L)'
;MSHHFGSLTGPSGHVSHHYGSLTGPSGHMSHHFGSLTGPSGHVSHHYGSLTGPSGHMSHHFGSLTGPSGHVSHHYGSLTDPSGHLSHHCGSLTGPSGHVSHHCGSLTGP
;
A
#
# COMPACT_ATOMS: atom_id res chain seq x y z
N MET A 1 5.93 22.53 5.09
CA MET A 1 5.23 21.25 4.87
C MET A 1 3.75 21.54 4.84
N SER A 2 3.06 21.17 3.76
CA SER A 2 1.59 21.21 3.72
C SER A 2 1.05 19.86 4.20
N HIS A 3 0.21 19.88 5.23
CA HIS A 3 -0.59 18.74 5.64
C HIS A 3 -1.98 18.95 5.08
N HIS A 4 -2.47 17.96 4.32
CA HIS A 4 -3.85 17.95 3.84
C HIS A 4 -4.68 16.99 4.70
N PHE A 5 -5.85 17.45 5.11
CA PHE A 5 -6.79 16.68 5.92
C PHE A 5 -8.12 16.57 5.16
N GLY A 6 -8.76 15.40 5.23
CA GLY A 6 -10.09 15.17 4.69
C GLY A 6 -10.10 14.24 3.48
N SER A 7 -11.08 14.44 2.60
CA SER A 7 -11.31 13.57 1.46
C SER A 7 -10.86 14.22 0.16
N LEU A 8 -9.97 13.54 -0.57
CA LEU A 8 -9.58 13.88 -1.93
C LEU A 8 -10.23 12.90 -2.90
N THR A 9 -10.88 13.45 -3.93
CA THR A 9 -11.46 12.66 -5.03
C THR A 9 -10.87 13.14 -6.34
N GLY A 10 -10.34 12.22 -7.14
CA GLY A 10 -9.73 12.51 -8.43
C GLY A 10 -8.21 12.27 -8.44
N PRO A 11 -7.56 12.55 -9.59
CA PRO A 11 -6.14 12.29 -9.77
C PRO A 11 -5.27 13.22 -8.91
N SER A 12 -4.31 12.66 -8.21
CA SER A 12 -3.33 13.39 -7.39
C SER A 12 -1.91 13.07 -7.84
N GLY A 13 -1.16 14.07 -8.29
CA GLY A 13 0.22 13.88 -8.77
C GLY A 13 1.21 13.59 -7.64
N HIS A 14 1.46 14.59 -6.80
CA HIS A 14 2.40 14.50 -5.67
C HIS A 14 1.69 14.87 -4.36
N VAL A 15 1.67 13.94 -3.40
CA VAL A 15 1.05 14.14 -2.09
C VAL A 15 2.11 13.96 -1.01
N SER A 16 2.46 15.03 -0.31
CA SER A 16 3.52 14.99 0.70
C SER A 16 3.01 14.42 2.03
N HIS A 17 2.00 15.05 2.63
CA HIS A 17 1.37 14.58 3.88
C HIS A 17 -0.14 14.66 3.75
N HIS A 18 -0.81 13.51 3.77
CA HIS A 18 -2.26 13.42 3.69
C HIS A 18 -2.84 12.57 4.80
N TYR A 19 -3.89 13.07 5.43
CA TYR A 19 -4.63 12.41 6.49
C TYR A 19 -6.11 12.36 6.09
N GLY A 20 -6.61 11.18 5.77
CA GLY A 20 -8.00 10.96 5.39
C GLY A 20 -8.13 10.02 4.21
N SER A 21 -9.15 10.27 3.38
CA SER A 21 -9.51 9.36 2.29
C SER A 21 -9.07 9.92 0.95
N LEU A 22 -8.35 9.13 0.15
CA LEU A 22 -8.01 9.46 -1.23
C LEU A 22 -8.68 8.45 -2.15
N THR A 23 -9.55 8.93 -3.04
CA THR A 23 -10.19 8.11 -4.07
C THR A 23 -9.76 8.59 -5.45
N GLY A 24 -8.98 7.78 -6.15
CA GLY A 24 -8.48 8.08 -7.49
C GLY A 24 -7.01 7.70 -7.68
N PRO A 25 -6.48 7.89 -8.90
CA PRO A 25 -5.07 7.63 -9.18
C PRO A 25 -4.16 8.57 -8.40
N SER A 26 -3.10 8.01 -7.82
CA SER A 26 -2.05 8.77 -7.13
C SER A 26 -0.66 8.46 -7.68
N GLY A 27 0.14 9.48 -7.93
CA GLY A 27 1.49 9.32 -8.49
C GLY A 27 2.52 9.00 -7.41
N HIS A 28 2.95 10.02 -6.68
CA HIS A 28 3.96 9.91 -5.61
C HIS A 28 3.37 10.37 -4.28
N MET A 29 3.48 9.51 -3.26
CA MET A 29 2.99 9.78 -1.91
C MET A 29 4.12 9.60 -0.90
N SER A 30 4.46 10.64 -0.16
CA SER A 30 5.49 10.53 0.89
C SER A 30 4.90 9.96 2.18
N HIS A 31 3.83 10.56 2.70
CA HIS A 31 3.12 10.08 3.89
C HIS A 31 1.61 10.15 3.67
N HIS A 32 0.95 8.99 3.74
CA HIS A 32 -0.50 8.88 3.68
C HIS A 32 -1.02 8.10 4.89
N PHE A 33 -1.94 8.70 5.63
CA PHE A 33 -2.64 8.11 6.76
C PHE A 33 -4.13 8.06 6.46
N GLY A 34 -4.70 6.87 6.33
CA GLY A 34 -6.11 6.67 6.08
C GLY A 34 -6.38 5.68 4.94
N SER A 35 -7.44 5.95 4.18
CA SER A 35 -7.92 5.02 3.15
C SER A 35 -7.56 5.52 1.76
N LEU A 36 -6.88 4.68 0.99
CA LEU A 36 -6.53 4.95 -0.39
C LEU A 36 -7.24 3.96 -1.30
N THR A 37 -8.10 4.46 -2.18
CA THR A 37 -8.82 3.65 -3.16
C THR A 37 -8.43 4.10 -4.57
N GLY A 38 -7.76 3.21 -5.31
CA GLY A 38 -7.33 3.45 -6.68
C GLY A 38 -5.85 3.11 -6.91
N PRO A 39 -5.38 3.27 -8.15
CA PRO A 39 -3.99 3.01 -8.50
C PRO A 39 -3.04 3.96 -7.77
N SER A 40 -1.91 3.44 -7.29
CA SER A 40 -0.83 4.22 -6.71
C SER A 40 0.52 3.87 -7.34
N GLY A 41 1.34 4.88 -7.63
CA GLY A 41 2.68 4.70 -8.19
C GLY A 41 3.71 4.36 -7.12
N HIS A 42 4.22 5.40 -6.45
CA HIS A 42 5.25 5.30 -5.42
C HIS A 42 4.71 5.79 -4.08
N VAL A 43 4.79 4.94 -3.05
CA VAL A 43 4.36 5.27 -1.69
C VAL A 43 5.50 5.01 -0.71
N SER A 44 5.98 6.06 -0.06
CA SER A 44 7.06 5.91 0.92
C SER A 44 6.51 5.36 2.24
N HIS A 45 5.50 6.02 2.82
CA HIS A 45 4.85 5.56 4.05
C HIS A 45 3.33 5.60 3.89
N HIS A 46 2.69 4.44 4.09
CA HIS A 46 1.25 4.31 4.14
C HIS A 46 0.82 3.66 5.45
N TYR A 47 -0.13 4.29 6.13
CA TYR A 47 -0.79 3.74 7.32
C TYR A 47 -2.30 3.71 7.08
N GLY A 48 -2.88 2.53 7.01
CA GLY A 48 -4.31 2.33 6.81
C GLY A 48 -4.61 1.31 5.73
N SER A 49 -5.66 1.55 4.96
CA SER A 49 -6.17 0.60 3.97
C SER A 49 -5.89 1.09 2.55
N LEU A 50 -5.23 0.27 1.75
CA LEU A 50 -5.01 0.51 0.33
C LEU A 50 -5.80 -0.52 -0.47
N THR A 51 -6.72 -0.05 -1.31
CA THR A 51 -7.48 -0.88 -2.24
C THR A 51 -7.18 -0.45 -3.67
N GLY A 52 -6.50 -1.31 -4.42
CA GLY A 52 -6.16 -1.10 -5.82
C GLY A 52 -4.71 -1.46 -6.15
N PRO A 53 -4.31 -1.33 -7.43
CA PRO A 53 -2.95 -1.61 -7.84
C PRO A 53 -1.95 -0.64 -7.21
N SER A 54 -0.80 -1.18 -6.77
CA SER A 54 0.31 -0.38 -6.24
C SER A 54 1.62 -0.75 -6.91
N GLY A 55 2.43 0.26 -7.26
CA GLY A 55 3.75 0.06 -7.88
C GLY A 55 4.83 -0.30 -6.86
N HIS A 56 5.34 0.73 -6.18
CA HIS A 56 6.42 0.61 -5.19
C HIS A 56 5.97 1.14 -3.83
N MET A 57 6.14 0.31 -2.79
CA MET A 57 5.87 0.69 -1.40
C MET A 57 7.11 0.44 -0.54
N SER A 58 7.56 1.47 0.17
CA SER A 58 8.68 1.31 1.11
C SER A 58 8.17 0.76 2.44
N HIS A 59 7.19 1.44 3.05
CA HIS A 59 6.55 1.01 4.29
C HIS A 59 5.04 1.08 4.18
N HIS A 60 4.38 -0.06 4.42
CA HIS A 60 2.93 -0.16 4.50
C HIS A 60 2.51 -0.83 5.80
N PHE A 61 1.64 -0.16 6.55
CA PHE A 61 1.05 -0.67 7.78
C PHE A 61 -0.47 -0.68 7.64
N GLY A 62 -1.07 -1.86 7.66
CA GLY A 62 -2.51 -2.06 7.57
C GLY A 62 -2.90 -3.08 6.50
N SER A 63 -3.99 -2.79 5.78
CA SER A 63 -4.56 -3.72 4.82
C SER A 63 -4.25 -3.29 3.39
N LEU A 64 -3.66 -4.18 2.63
CA LEU A 64 -3.39 -4.01 1.21
C LEU A 64 -4.24 -5.02 0.43
N THR A 65 -5.12 -4.53 -0.42
CA THR A 65 -5.96 -5.34 -1.29
C THR A 65 -5.76 -4.91 -2.73
N GLY A 66 -5.27 -5.82 -3.56
CA GLY A 66 -4.98 -5.60 -4.97
C GLY A 66 -3.52 -5.87 -5.33
N PRO A 67 -3.22 -5.96 -6.64
CA PRO A 67 -1.89 -6.28 -7.11
C PRO A 67 -0.84 -5.28 -6.61
N SER A 68 0.29 -5.79 -6.13
CA SER A 68 1.42 -4.96 -5.72
C SER A 68 2.71 -5.36 -6.44
N GLY A 69 3.50 -4.36 -6.85
CA GLY A 69 4.79 -4.59 -7.51
C GLY A 69 5.88 -4.95 -6.51
N HIS A 70 6.49 -3.94 -5.90
CA HIS A 70 7.55 -4.10 -4.91
C HIS A 70 7.14 -3.51 -3.57
N VAL A 71 7.23 -4.29 -2.50
CA VAL A 71 6.92 -3.87 -1.15
C VAL A 71 8.09 -4.24 -0.23
N SER A 72 8.76 -3.23 0.32
CA SER A 72 9.96 -3.46 1.13
C SER A 72 9.58 -3.93 2.53
N HIS A 73 8.69 -3.21 3.21
CA HIS A 73 8.17 -3.57 4.52
C HIS A 73 6.64 -3.49 4.54
N HIS A 74 6.00 -4.61 4.82
CA HIS A 74 4.56 -4.72 5.00
C HIS A 74 4.23 -5.30 6.37
N TYR A 75 3.38 -4.61 7.12
CA TYR A 75 2.82 -5.08 8.39
C TYR A 75 1.29 -5.06 8.32
N GLY A 76 0.66 -6.23 8.37
CA GLY A 76 -0.78 -6.37 8.33
C GLY A 76 -1.25 -7.41 7.31
N SER A 77 -2.37 -7.16 6.66
CA SER A 77 -3.01 -8.11 5.76
C SER A 77 -2.75 -7.73 4.31
N LEU A 78 -2.13 -8.62 3.55
CA LEU A 78 -1.97 -8.51 2.11
C LEU A 78 -2.86 -9.54 1.44
N THR A 79 -3.77 -9.08 0.59
CA THR A 79 -4.65 -9.92 -0.22
C THR A 79 -4.44 -9.52 -1.67
N ASP A 80 -4.18 -10.49 -2.56
CA ASP A 80 -3.89 -10.38 -4.01
C ASP A 80 -2.43 -10.65 -4.43
N PRO A 81 -2.17 -10.83 -5.74
CA PRO A 81 -0.82 -11.02 -6.25
C PRO A 81 0.17 -9.96 -5.81
N SER A 82 1.33 -10.39 -5.30
CA SER A 82 2.47 -9.50 -5.01
C SER A 82 3.69 -9.93 -5.82
N GLY A 83 4.42 -8.97 -6.39
CA GLY A 83 5.64 -9.23 -7.14
C GLY A 83 6.80 -9.60 -6.22
N HIS A 84 7.27 -8.64 -5.42
CA HIS A 84 8.38 -8.80 -4.49
C HIS A 84 8.06 -8.22 -3.11
N LEU A 85 8.14 -9.05 -2.08
CA LEU A 85 8.00 -8.70 -0.67
C LEU A 85 9.32 -8.95 0.06
N SER A 86 10.00 -7.89 0.49
CA SER A 86 11.27 -8.09 1.22
C SER A 86 11.01 -8.51 2.66
N HIS A 87 10.16 -7.79 3.39
CA HIS A 87 9.73 -8.14 4.74
C HIS A 87 8.21 -8.03 4.86
N HIS A 88 7.55 -9.14 5.17
CA HIS A 88 6.12 -9.21 5.44
C HIS A 88 5.86 -9.76 6.84
N CYS A 89 5.04 -9.06 7.62
CA CYS A 89 4.55 -9.53 8.91
C CYS A 89 3.02 -9.44 8.96
N GLY A 90 2.33 -10.57 9.06
CA GLY A 90 0.88 -10.64 9.15
C GLY A 90 0.31 -11.73 8.25
N SER A 91 -0.82 -11.45 7.61
CA SER A 91 -1.56 -12.43 6.80
C SER A 91 -1.35 -12.14 5.32
N LEU A 92 -0.83 -13.12 4.58
CA LEU A 92 -0.65 -13.05 3.13
C LEU A 92 -1.62 -14.03 2.46
N THR A 93 -2.52 -13.51 1.63
CA THR A 93 -3.49 -14.31 0.87
C THR A 93 -3.33 -14.08 -0.63
N GLY A 94 -3.12 -15.16 -1.38
CA GLY A 94 -2.91 -15.12 -2.83
C GLY A 94 -1.48 -15.42 -3.26
N PRO A 95 -1.21 -15.41 -4.58
CA PRO A 95 0.12 -15.74 -5.09
C PRO A 95 1.12 -14.63 -4.76
N SER A 96 2.35 -15.01 -4.43
CA SER A 96 3.46 -14.06 -4.27
C SER A 96 4.63 -14.53 -5.14
N GLY A 97 5.30 -13.60 -5.81
CA GLY A 97 6.44 -13.91 -6.67
C GLY A 97 7.66 -14.27 -5.84
N HIS A 98 8.18 -13.31 -5.07
CA HIS A 98 9.32 -13.52 -4.18
C HIS A 98 9.05 -12.90 -2.81
N VAL A 99 9.20 -13.70 -1.74
CA VAL A 99 9.08 -13.25 -0.35
C VAL A 99 10.38 -13.60 0.39
N SER A 100 11.17 -12.59 0.78
CA SER A 100 12.46 -12.84 1.44
C SER A 100 12.31 -13.20 2.92
N HIS A 101 11.49 -12.44 3.65
CA HIS A 101 11.18 -12.70 5.05
C HIS A 101 9.68 -12.59 5.29
N HIS A 102 9.10 -13.66 5.84
CA HIS A 102 7.70 -13.72 6.21
C HIS A 102 7.53 -14.14 7.67
N CYS A 103 6.71 -13.40 8.41
CA CYS A 103 6.24 -13.75 9.74
C CYS A 103 4.71 -13.70 9.75
N GLY A 104 4.05 -14.75 10.22
CA GLY A 104 2.59 -14.83 10.28
C GLY A 104 2.02 -15.89 9.35
N SER A 105 0.78 -15.69 8.88
CA SER A 105 0.03 -16.70 8.14
C SER A 105 0.15 -16.51 6.64
N LEU A 106 0.40 -17.60 5.92
CA LEU A 106 0.33 -17.64 4.46
C LEU A 106 -0.84 -18.53 4.07
N THR A 107 -1.81 -17.94 3.37
CA THR A 107 -2.96 -18.65 2.80
C THR A 107 -2.87 -18.55 1.29
N GLY A 108 -2.28 -19.55 0.66
CA GLY A 108 -2.28 -19.66 -0.80
C GLY A 108 -3.67 -20.03 -1.34
N PRO A 109 -3.87 -19.97 -2.66
CA PRO A 109 -4.75 -20.94 -3.30
C PRO A 109 -4.25 -22.38 -3.07
#